data_AF-A0A931Z589-F1
#
_entry.id   AF-A0A931Z589-F1
#
_cell.length_a   1.000
_cell.length_b   1.000
_cell.length_c   1.000
_cell.angle_alpha   90.00
_cell.angle_beta   90.00
_cell.angle_gamma   90.00
#
_symmetry.space_group_name_H-M   'P 1'
#
loop_
_entity.id
_entity.type
_entity.pdbx_description
1 polymer ?
#
loop_
_entity_poly.entity_id
_entity_poly.type
_entity_poly.pdbx_seq_one_letter_code
_entity_poly.pdbx_strand_id
1 'polypeptide(L)'
;MKSPLKPSGGLKPLVLPRRASPLQRAQEASQATAEARKSIGAIISQSRPPWGGKPILSGSQVEELEKALRALEAKVGEREMALADLENKLAERDRALAETEALLQAREKVIDAMRKQPAQQADAGGVNPEEMAALAKLKEELDRQEASMKEQRAALKEREEFVEQSEASLFEKMQAQQEKETELEQKAEDLKKAMLRAGMIKEEPKGPMEKA
;
A
#
# COMPACT_ATOMS: atom_id res chain seq x y z
N MET A 1 -12.88 22.74 60.55
CA MET A 1 -13.03 22.88 59.09
C MET A 1 -12.83 21.51 58.46
N LYS A 2 -13.87 20.93 57.84
CA LYS A 2 -13.79 19.62 57.15
C LYS A 2 -13.69 19.88 55.65
N SER A 3 -12.60 19.47 55.01
CA SER A 3 -12.43 19.54 53.56
C SER A 3 -13.24 18.41 52.89
N PRO A 4 -13.94 18.66 51.77
CA PRO A 4 -14.65 17.61 51.07
C PRO A 4 -13.70 16.72 50.25
N LEU A 5 -13.87 15.41 50.36
CA LEU A 5 -13.20 14.41 49.54
C LEU A 5 -13.70 14.51 48.10
N LYS A 6 -12.79 14.69 47.13
CA LYS A 6 -13.10 14.59 45.70
C LYS A 6 -13.53 13.16 45.35
N PRO A 7 -14.58 12.95 44.54
CA PRO A 7 -14.92 11.62 44.07
C PRO A 7 -13.81 11.10 43.14
N SER A 8 -13.28 9.92 43.45
CA SER A 8 -12.37 9.18 42.58
C SER A 8 -13.12 8.80 41.29
N GLY A 9 -12.81 9.49 40.19
CA GLY A 9 -13.27 9.10 38.87
C GLY A 9 -12.70 7.72 38.53
N GLY A 10 -13.54 6.69 38.57
CA GLY A 10 -13.16 5.34 38.13
C GLY A 10 -12.70 5.39 36.68
N LEU A 11 -11.49 4.91 36.43
CA LEU A 11 -10.98 4.70 35.08
C LEU A 11 -11.91 3.71 34.36
N LYS A 12 -12.54 4.15 33.28
CA LYS A 12 -13.31 3.25 32.42
C LYS A 12 -12.34 2.17 31.90
N PRO A 13 -12.71 0.88 31.93
CA PRO A 13 -11.83 -0.18 31.45
C PRO A 13 -11.52 0.04 29.96
N LEU A 14 -10.23 0.01 29.59
CA LEU A 14 -9.82 -0.05 28.19
C LEU A 14 -10.36 -1.35 27.59
N VAL A 15 -11.48 -1.27 26.88
CA VAL A 15 -11.97 -2.36 26.06
C VAL A 15 -11.29 -2.26 24.71
N LEU A 16 -10.30 -3.11 24.48
CA LEU A 16 -9.70 -3.24 23.15
C LEU A 16 -10.76 -3.79 22.18
N PRO A 17 -10.89 -3.23 20.96
CA PRO A 17 -11.76 -3.80 19.94
C PRO A 17 -11.37 -5.25 19.69
N ARG A 18 -12.35 -6.17 19.76
CA ARG A 18 -12.13 -7.59 19.45
C ARG A 18 -11.71 -7.70 17.98
N ARG A 19 -10.43 -8.00 17.75
CA ARG A 19 -9.95 -8.41 16.42
C ARG A 19 -10.61 -9.74 16.05
N ALA A 20 -11.07 -9.86 14.80
CA ALA A 20 -11.51 -11.13 14.25
C ALA A 20 -10.41 -12.19 14.45
N SER A 21 -10.80 -13.39 14.87
CA SER A 21 -9.83 -14.44 15.16
C SER A 21 -9.11 -14.87 13.88
N PRO A 22 -7.83 -15.31 13.97
CA PRO A 22 -7.10 -15.81 12.80
C PRO A 22 -7.86 -16.93 12.06
N LEU A 23 -8.59 -17.76 12.80
CA LEU A 23 -9.42 -18.82 12.25
C LEU A 23 -10.61 -18.28 11.44
N GLN A 24 -11.30 -17.26 11.94
CA GLN A 24 -12.39 -16.61 11.20
C GLN A 24 -11.88 -15.98 9.91
N ARG A 25 -10.73 -15.29 9.95
CA ARG A 25 -10.12 -14.69 8.75
C ARG A 25 -9.73 -15.74 7.71
N ALA A 26 -9.18 -16.87 8.16
CA ALA A 26 -8.84 -17.98 7.27
C ALA A 26 -10.09 -18.62 6.63
N GLN A 27 -11.18 -18.74 7.39
CA GLN A 27 -12.47 -19.23 6.88
C GLN A 27 -13.07 -18.26 5.86
N GLU A 28 -13.07 -16.96 6.13
CA GLU A 28 -13.55 -15.92 5.21
C GLU A 28 -12.74 -15.92 3.90
N ALA A 29 -11.41 -16.01 3.99
CA ALA A 29 -10.54 -16.11 2.81
C ALA A 29 -10.85 -17.38 2.00
N SER A 30 -11.04 -18.52 2.67
CA SER A 30 -11.39 -19.79 2.03
C SER A 30 -12.74 -19.73 1.32
N GLN A 31 -13.75 -19.12 1.94
CA GLN A 31 -15.08 -18.92 1.34
C GLN A 31 -14.99 -18.01 0.11
N ALA A 32 -14.29 -16.88 0.21
CA ALA A 32 -14.09 -15.97 -0.92
C ALA A 32 -13.36 -16.64 -2.09
N THR A 33 -12.36 -17.49 -1.82
CA THR A 33 -11.69 -18.29 -2.86
C THR A 33 -12.63 -19.33 -3.47
N ALA A 34 -13.46 -19.98 -2.67
CA ALA A 34 -14.43 -20.96 -3.17
C ALA A 34 -15.48 -20.31 -4.06
N GLU A 35 -15.97 -19.13 -3.69
CA GLU A 35 -16.91 -18.34 -4.51
C GLU A 35 -16.29 -17.89 -5.84
N ALA A 36 -15.06 -17.39 -5.82
CA ALA A 36 -14.33 -17.03 -7.04
C ALA A 36 -14.14 -18.23 -7.97
N ARG A 37 -13.80 -19.41 -7.43
CA ARG A 37 -13.69 -20.64 -8.22
C ARG A 37 -15.03 -21.06 -8.83
N LYS A 38 -16.13 -20.90 -8.09
CA LYS A 38 -17.48 -21.17 -8.61
C LYS A 38 -17.83 -20.22 -9.75
N SER A 39 -17.56 -18.92 -9.63
CA SER A 39 -17.84 -17.96 -10.70
C SER A 39 -16.99 -18.21 -11.95
N ILE A 40 -15.70 -18.52 -11.77
CA ILE A 40 -14.81 -18.89 -12.89
C ILE A 40 -15.31 -20.18 -13.56
N GLY A 41 -15.69 -21.19 -12.77
CA GLY A 41 -16.25 -22.43 -13.28
C GLY A 41 -17.52 -22.21 -14.11
N ALA A 42 -18.39 -21.28 -13.69
CA ALA A 42 -19.60 -20.91 -14.42
C ALA A 42 -19.29 -20.23 -15.76
N ILE A 43 -18.32 -19.31 -15.80
CA ILE A 43 -17.88 -18.65 -17.04
C ILE A 43 -17.25 -19.66 -18.01
N ILE A 44 -16.42 -20.58 -17.48
CA ILE A 44 -15.78 -21.62 -18.28
C ILE A 44 -16.82 -22.60 -18.83
N SER A 45 -17.83 -23.00 -18.05
CA SER A 45 -18.85 -23.94 -18.53
C SER A 45 -19.79 -23.32 -19.57
N GLN A 46 -20.04 -22.01 -19.50
CA GLN A 46 -20.79 -21.27 -20.52
C GLN A 46 -20.01 -21.09 -21.82
N SER A 47 -18.68 -21.03 -21.75
CA SER A 47 -17.81 -20.79 -22.91
C SER A 47 -17.22 -22.05 -23.55
N ARG A 48 -17.27 -23.22 -22.89
CA ARG A 48 -16.75 -24.50 -23.41
C ARG A 48 -17.83 -25.55 -23.63
N PRO A 49 -17.99 -26.09 -24.86
CA PRO A 49 -18.90 -27.21 -25.11
C PRO A 49 -18.36 -28.52 -24.50
N PRO A 50 -19.25 -29.40 -23.98
CA PRO A 50 -18.88 -30.61 -23.23
C PRO A 50 -18.14 -31.68 -24.05
N TRP A 51 -18.21 -31.63 -25.37
CA TRP A 51 -17.60 -32.63 -26.28
C TRP A 51 -16.46 -32.07 -27.14
N GLY A 52 -15.99 -30.86 -26.85
CA GLY A 52 -15.04 -30.13 -27.70
C GLY A 52 -15.70 -29.58 -28.98
N GLY A 53 -15.22 -28.44 -29.44
CA GLY A 53 -15.78 -27.73 -30.61
C GLY A 53 -15.72 -26.21 -30.44
N LYS A 54 -15.99 -25.48 -31.52
CA LYS A 54 -16.16 -24.03 -31.45
C LYS A 54 -17.50 -23.73 -30.75
N PRO A 55 -17.51 -22.97 -29.64
CA PRO A 55 -18.76 -22.57 -29.00
C PRO A 55 -19.54 -21.68 -29.96
N ILE A 56 -20.83 -22.00 -30.17
CA ILE A 56 -21.76 -21.12 -30.88
C ILE A 56 -22.50 -20.36 -29.78
N LEU A 57 -22.05 -19.13 -29.51
CA LEU A 57 -22.66 -18.25 -28.52
C LEU A 57 -23.55 -17.23 -29.23
N SER A 58 -24.69 -16.89 -28.64
CA SER A 58 -25.47 -15.73 -29.07
C SER A 58 -24.76 -14.42 -28.69
N GLY A 59 -25.06 -13.31 -29.37
CA GLY A 59 -24.51 -12.00 -29.02
C GLY A 59 -24.75 -11.63 -27.55
N SER A 60 -25.94 -11.92 -27.02
CA SER A 60 -26.27 -11.72 -25.61
C SER A 60 -25.40 -12.56 -24.65
N GLN A 61 -25.07 -13.80 -25.00
CA GLN A 61 -24.19 -14.66 -24.21
C GLN A 61 -22.75 -14.13 -24.20
N VAL A 62 -22.29 -13.57 -25.32
CA VAL A 62 -20.97 -12.92 -25.40
C VAL A 62 -20.93 -11.68 -24.50
N GLU A 63 -21.94 -10.81 -24.55
CA GLU A 63 -22.04 -9.62 -23.69
C GLU A 63 -22.06 -9.97 -22.20
N GLU A 64 -22.80 -11.00 -21.80
CA GLU A 64 -22.83 -11.48 -20.41
C GLU A 64 -21.46 -11.99 -19.94
N LEU A 65 -20.76 -12.76 -20.79
CA LEU A 65 -19.41 -13.25 -20.51
C LEU A 65 -18.39 -12.12 -20.40
N GLU A 66 -18.45 -11.12 -21.29
CA GLU A 66 -17.60 -9.94 -21.22
C GLU A 66 -17.83 -9.13 -19.94
N LYS A 67 -19.10 -8.95 -19.55
CA LYS A 67 -19.45 -8.26 -18.31
C LYS A 67 -18.92 -9.03 -17.09
N ALA A 68 -19.03 -10.35 -17.10
CA ALA A 68 -18.51 -11.21 -16.04
C ALA A 68 -16.97 -11.18 -15.98
N LEU A 69 -16.30 -11.11 -17.13
CA LEU A 69 -14.84 -10.97 -17.22
C LEU A 69 -14.37 -9.63 -16.65
N ARG A 70 -14.96 -8.51 -17.08
CA ARG A 70 -14.64 -7.17 -16.54
C ARG A 70 -14.84 -7.10 -15.02
N ALA A 71 -15.88 -7.77 -14.50
CA ALA A 71 -16.13 -7.85 -13.07
C ALA A 71 -15.07 -8.68 -12.31
N LEU A 72 -14.54 -9.74 -12.92
CA LEU A 72 -13.43 -10.52 -12.35
C LEU A 72 -12.12 -9.74 -12.38
N GLU A 73 -11.83 -9.04 -13.47
CA GLU A 73 -10.64 -8.19 -13.60
C GLU A 73 -10.62 -7.09 -12.54
N ALA A 74 -11.76 -6.41 -12.31
CA ALA A 74 -11.89 -5.42 -11.23
C ALA A 74 -11.59 -6.03 -9.85
N LYS A 75 -12.14 -7.22 -9.57
CA LYS A 75 -11.89 -7.94 -8.30
C LYS A 75 -10.43 -8.39 -8.14
N VAL A 76 -9.73 -8.68 -9.23
CA VAL A 76 -8.29 -8.98 -9.19
C VAL A 76 -7.51 -7.72 -8.82
N GLY A 77 -7.79 -6.59 -9.47
CA GLY A 77 -7.16 -5.31 -9.13
C GLY A 77 -7.38 -4.88 -7.68
N GLU A 78 -8.60 -5.03 -7.15
CA GLU A 78 -8.89 -4.79 -5.73
C GLU A 78 -8.05 -5.67 -4.79
N ARG A 79 -7.86 -6.95 -5.14
CA ARG A 79 -7.05 -7.88 -4.35
C ARG A 79 -5.57 -7.56 -4.41
N GLU A 80 -5.06 -7.16 -5.57
CA GLU A 80 -3.66 -6.76 -5.74
C GLU A 80 -3.33 -5.53 -4.88
N MET A 81 -4.19 -4.50 -4.90
CA MET A 81 -4.03 -3.34 -4.01
C MET A 81 -4.08 -3.74 -2.53
N ALA A 82 -5.04 -4.59 -2.14
CA ALA A 82 -5.14 -5.06 -0.76
C ALA A 82 -3.94 -5.90 -0.32
N LEU A 83 -3.33 -6.68 -1.22
CA LEU A 83 -2.11 -7.44 -0.95
C LEU A 83 -0.91 -6.50 -0.75
N ALA A 84 -0.74 -5.51 -1.62
CA ALA A 84 0.32 -4.51 -1.48
C ALA A 84 0.22 -3.76 -0.13
N ASP A 85 -0.99 -3.39 0.29
CA ASP A 85 -1.23 -2.76 1.60
C ASP A 85 -0.85 -3.68 2.78
N LEU A 86 -1.12 -4.98 2.67
CA LEU A 86 -0.77 -5.96 3.69
C LEU A 86 0.73 -6.23 3.74
N GLU A 87 1.39 -6.28 2.60
CA GLU A 87 2.85 -6.42 2.48
C GLU A 87 3.56 -5.22 3.11
N ASN A 88 3.10 -4.00 2.84
CA ASN A 88 3.63 -2.79 3.48
C ASN A 88 3.48 -2.84 5.01
N LYS A 89 2.30 -3.23 5.52
CA LYS A 89 2.06 -3.39 6.96
C LYS A 89 2.93 -4.49 7.60
N LEU A 90 3.23 -5.55 6.85
CA LEU A 90 4.12 -6.61 7.31
C LEU A 90 5.56 -6.09 7.40
N ALA A 91 6.05 -5.39 6.38
CA ALA A 91 7.38 -4.78 6.38
C ALA A 91 7.57 -3.79 7.53
N GLU A 92 6.55 -2.99 7.86
CA GLU A 92 6.57 -2.11 9.05
C GLU A 92 6.68 -2.90 10.36
N ARG A 93 5.97 -4.03 10.49
CA ARG A 93 6.03 -4.90 11.67
C ARG A 93 7.40 -5.55 11.81
N ASP A 94 7.97 -6.03 10.70
CA ASP A 94 9.30 -6.64 10.70
C ASP A 94 10.38 -5.64 11.10
N ARG A 95 10.28 -4.38 10.62
CA ARG A 95 11.17 -3.30 11.06
C ARG A 95 11.06 -3.02 12.56
N ALA A 96 9.83 -2.97 13.09
CA ALA A 96 9.60 -2.77 14.51
C ALA A 96 10.13 -3.94 15.35
N LEU A 97 9.98 -5.18 14.88
CA LEU A 97 10.55 -6.36 15.53
C LEU A 97 12.07 -6.30 15.57
N ALA A 98 12.72 -5.99 14.44
CA ALA A 98 14.17 -5.83 14.37
C ALA A 98 14.69 -4.76 15.34
N GLU A 99 13.99 -3.62 15.47
CA GLU A 99 14.33 -2.59 16.45
C GLU A 99 14.21 -3.12 17.90
N THR A 100 13.13 -3.83 18.22
CA THR A 100 12.97 -4.42 19.56
C THR A 100 14.01 -5.49 19.88
N GLU A 101 14.39 -6.30 18.90
CA GLU A 101 15.45 -7.30 19.03
C GLU A 101 16.81 -6.63 19.27
N ALA A 102 17.12 -5.55 18.55
CA ALA A 102 18.34 -4.77 18.77
C ALA A 102 18.39 -4.17 20.19
N LEU A 103 17.26 -3.64 20.68
CA LEU A 103 17.16 -3.13 22.06
C LEU A 103 17.32 -4.23 23.10
N LEU A 104 16.77 -5.42 22.87
CA LEU A 104 16.94 -6.58 23.75
C LEU A 104 18.41 -7.05 23.78
N GLN A 105 19.06 -7.15 22.62
CA GLN A 105 20.48 -7.49 22.54
C GLN A 105 21.36 -6.45 23.26
N ALA A 106 21.04 -5.15 23.12
CA ALA A 106 21.75 -4.10 23.85
C ALA A 106 21.58 -4.25 25.37
N ARG A 107 20.36 -4.54 25.84
CA ARG A 107 20.09 -4.79 27.27
C ARG A 107 20.81 -6.03 27.78
N GLU A 108 20.84 -7.11 27.01
CA GLU A 108 21.56 -8.34 27.36
C GLU A 108 23.06 -8.06 27.52
N LYS A 109 23.66 -7.32 26.59
CA LYS A 109 25.08 -6.89 26.70
C LYS A 109 25.35 -6.06 27.96
N VAL A 110 24.42 -5.17 28.35
CA VAL A 110 24.54 -4.41 29.60
C VAL A 110 24.47 -5.32 30.82
N ILE A 111 23.51 -6.26 30.86
CA ILE A 111 23.38 -7.23 31.97
C ILE A 111 24.63 -8.10 32.08
N ASP A 112 25.17 -8.56 30.95
CA ASP A 112 26.40 -9.36 30.93
C ASP A 112 27.62 -8.56 31.37
N ALA A 113 27.72 -7.27 31.01
CA ALA A 113 28.75 -6.37 31.52
C ALA A 113 28.64 -6.18 33.04
N MET A 114 27.42 -5.99 33.56
CA MET A 114 27.15 -5.89 35.00
C MET A 114 27.47 -7.19 35.75
N ARG A 115 27.20 -8.36 35.15
CA ARG A 115 27.54 -9.67 35.74
C ARG A 115 29.04 -9.96 35.73
N LYS A 116 29.77 -9.42 34.75
CA LYS A 116 31.22 -9.57 34.61
C LYS A 116 32.01 -8.61 35.47
N GLN A 117 31.41 -7.55 36.03
CA GLN A 117 32.03 -6.78 37.11
C GLN A 117 32.16 -7.71 38.34
N PRO A 118 33.38 -8.09 38.75
CA PRO A 118 33.56 -8.86 39.97
C PRO A 118 33.17 -7.99 41.17
N ALA A 119 32.86 -8.63 42.30
CA ALA A 119 32.65 -8.01 43.61
C ALA A 119 33.89 -7.28 44.20
N GLN A 120 34.72 -6.65 43.36
CA GLN A 120 35.88 -5.84 43.72
C GLN A 120 35.57 -4.34 43.82
N GLN A 121 34.39 -3.88 43.34
CA GLN A 121 33.98 -2.47 43.43
C GLN A 121 33.23 -2.11 44.73
N ALA A 122 33.18 -3.01 45.71
CA ALA A 122 32.66 -2.66 47.03
C ALA A 122 33.64 -1.82 47.87
N ASP A 123 34.90 -1.65 47.44
CA ASP A 123 35.94 -0.99 48.27
C ASP A 123 36.76 0.12 47.59
N ALA A 124 36.35 0.62 46.40
CA ALA A 124 37.04 1.75 45.78
C ALA A 124 36.06 2.66 45.04
N GLY A 125 35.62 3.73 45.72
CA GLY A 125 34.73 4.77 45.21
C GLY A 125 35.37 5.71 44.17
N GLY A 126 36.09 5.17 43.18
CA GLY A 126 36.69 5.92 42.08
C GLY A 126 36.40 5.26 40.74
N VAL A 127 35.80 6.02 39.83
CA VAL A 127 35.54 5.58 38.45
C VAL A 127 36.86 5.20 37.77
N ASN A 128 36.94 4.00 37.20
CA ASN A 128 38.15 3.49 36.56
C ASN A 128 38.45 4.31 35.28
N PRO A 129 39.65 4.87 35.09
CA PRO A 129 39.99 5.69 33.91
C PRO A 129 39.84 4.95 32.58
N GLU A 130 40.02 3.63 32.55
CA GLU A 130 39.79 2.82 31.35
C GLU A 130 38.30 2.75 30.97
N GLU A 131 37.40 2.69 31.96
CA GLU A 131 35.96 2.71 31.74
C GLU A 131 35.52 4.07 31.19
N MET A 132 36.09 5.17 31.68
CA MET A 132 35.83 6.51 31.14
C MET A 132 36.31 6.66 29.69
N ALA A 133 37.48 6.11 29.35
CA ALA A 133 37.98 6.11 27.98
C ALA A 133 37.12 5.25 27.03
N ALA A 134 36.64 4.11 27.50
CA ALA A 134 35.72 3.26 26.74
C ALA A 134 34.36 3.93 26.52
N LEU A 135 33.80 4.59 27.54
CA LEU A 135 32.57 5.36 27.44
C LEU A 135 32.69 6.56 26.50
N ALA A 136 33.84 7.26 26.51
CA ALA A 136 34.10 8.35 25.57
C ALA A 136 34.10 7.86 24.11
N LYS A 137 34.77 6.74 23.83
CA LYS A 137 34.76 6.11 22.49
C LYS A 137 33.37 5.65 22.07
N LEU A 138 32.61 5.05 22.99
CA LEU A 138 31.24 4.62 22.70
C LEU A 138 30.35 5.82 22.37
N LYS A 139 30.52 6.93 23.08
CA LYS A 139 29.79 8.18 22.82
C LYS A 139 30.15 8.78 21.45
N GLU A 140 31.44 8.85 21.10
CA GLU A 140 31.87 9.33 19.78
C GLU A 140 31.30 8.48 18.63
N GLU A 141 31.25 7.15 18.81
CA GLU A 141 30.66 6.26 17.81
C GLU A 141 29.14 6.43 17.72
N LEU A 142 28.47 6.63 18.85
CA LEU A 142 27.03 6.91 18.88
C LEU A 142 26.70 8.24 18.21
N ASP A 143 27.47 9.30 18.49
CA ASP A 143 27.33 10.61 17.85
C ASP A 143 27.57 10.52 16.32
N ARG A 144 28.54 9.71 15.88
CA ARG A 144 28.79 9.45 14.45
C ARG A 144 27.62 8.71 13.80
N GLN A 145 27.08 7.69 14.46
CA GLN A 145 25.93 6.94 13.96
C GLN A 145 24.68 7.80 13.90
N GLU A 146 24.43 8.63 14.90
CA GLU A 146 23.33 9.59 14.91
C GLU A 146 23.44 10.60 13.77
N ALA A 147 24.64 11.13 13.51
CA ALA A 147 24.89 12.03 12.38
C ALA A 147 24.60 11.35 11.03
N SER A 148 25.09 10.12 10.84
CA SER A 148 24.84 9.35 9.61
C SER A 148 23.36 9.04 9.40
N MET A 149 22.64 8.64 10.46
CA MET A 149 21.20 8.39 10.39
C MET A 149 20.41 9.66 10.08
N LYS A 150 20.83 10.81 10.61
CA LYS A 150 20.21 12.11 10.31
C LYS A 150 20.42 12.51 8.86
N GLU A 151 21.61 12.30 8.32
CA GLU A 151 21.93 12.55 6.91
C GLU A 151 21.12 11.63 5.97
N GLN A 152 21.04 10.33 6.27
CA GLN A 152 20.23 9.39 5.51
C GLN A 152 18.75 9.78 5.50
N ARG A 153 18.21 10.22 6.64
CA ARG A 153 16.82 10.71 6.73
C ARG A 153 16.61 11.98 5.90
N ALA A 154 17.58 12.90 5.89
CA ALA A 154 17.51 14.10 5.06
C ALA A 154 17.52 13.75 3.57
N ALA A 155 18.42 12.85 3.14
CA ALA A 155 18.49 12.39 1.76
C ALA A 155 17.21 11.66 1.29
N LEU A 156 16.58 10.87 2.16
CA LEU A 156 15.28 10.25 1.87
C LEU A 156 14.19 11.30 1.68
N LYS A 157 14.13 12.32 2.54
CA LYS A 157 13.16 13.41 2.43
C LYS A 157 13.34 14.20 1.13
N GLU A 158 14.57 14.52 0.75
CA GLU A 158 14.87 15.20 -0.52
C GLU A 158 14.43 14.36 -1.72
N ARG A 159 14.62 13.04 -1.67
CA ARG A 159 14.15 12.14 -2.72
C ARG A 159 12.63 12.10 -2.80
N GLU A 160 11.93 12.05 -1.66
CA GLU A 160 10.47 12.09 -1.60
C GLU A 160 9.93 13.39 -2.21
N GLU A 161 10.52 14.54 -1.84
CA GLU A 161 10.16 15.84 -2.40
C GLU A 161 10.39 15.90 -3.93
N PHE A 162 11.50 15.33 -4.41
CA PHE A 162 11.76 15.24 -5.85
C PHE A 162 10.74 14.37 -6.58
N VAL A 163 10.35 13.24 -5.99
CA VAL A 163 9.31 12.36 -6.56
C VAL A 163 7.98 13.09 -6.63
N GLU A 164 7.55 13.74 -5.56
CA GLU A 164 6.31 14.52 -5.51
C GLU A 164 6.29 15.64 -6.58
N GLN A 165 7.39 16.37 -6.74
CA GLN A 165 7.53 17.38 -7.80
C GLN A 165 7.47 16.77 -9.20
N SER A 166 8.08 15.60 -9.40
CA SER A 166 8.07 14.91 -10.68
C SER A 166 6.67 14.39 -11.03
N GLU A 167 5.92 13.89 -10.05
CA GLU A 167 4.54 13.43 -10.20
C GLU A 167 3.60 14.60 -10.53
N ALA A 168 3.74 15.73 -9.83
CA ALA A 168 2.99 16.95 -10.13
C ALA A 168 3.26 17.43 -11.56
N SER A 169 4.53 17.51 -11.98
CA SER A 169 4.89 17.92 -13.34
C SER A 169 4.37 16.95 -14.41
N LEU A 170 4.36 15.65 -14.11
CA LEU A 170 3.79 14.64 -15.02
C LEU A 170 2.28 14.83 -15.17
N PHE A 171 1.58 15.07 -14.06
CA PHE A 171 0.13 15.31 -14.06
C PHE A 171 -0.23 16.56 -14.86
N GLU A 172 0.50 17.66 -14.68
CA GLU A 172 0.31 18.89 -15.47
C GLU A 172 0.52 18.64 -16.98
N LYS A 173 1.58 17.90 -17.35
CA LYS A 173 1.84 17.56 -18.76
C LYS A 173 0.74 16.68 -19.35
N MET A 174 0.25 15.71 -18.59
CA MET A 174 -0.85 14.85 -18.99
C MET A 174 -2.12 15.65 -19.20
N GLN A 175 -2.45 16.57 -18.29
CA GLN A 175 -3.60 17.44 -18.43
C GLN A 175 -3.47 18.34 -19.68
N ALA A 176 -2.32 18.98 -19.87
CA ALA A 176 -2.05 19.81 -21.05
C ALA A 176 -2.14 19.02 -22.36
N GLN A 177 -1.71 17.75 -22.35
CA GLN A 177 -1.87 16.86 -23.51
C GLN A 177 -3.34 16.55 -23.77
N GLN A 178 -4.12 16.22 -22.75
CA GLN A 178 -5.55 15.94 -22.87
C GLN A 178 -6.32 17.14 -23.43
N GLU A 179 -6.02 18.35 -22.95
CA GLU A 179 -6.60 19.60 -23.46
C GLU A 179 -6.27 19.79 -24.94
N LYS A 180 -5.02 19.55 -25.34
CA LYS A 180 -4.59 19.65 -26.74
C LYS A 180 -5.25 18.61 -27.63
N GLU A 181 -5.42 17.38 -27.16
CA GLU A 181 -6.14 16.33 -27.91
C GLU A 181 -7.60 16.73 -28.13
N THR A 182 -8.25 17.26 -27.10
CA THR A 182 -9.63 17.77 -27.18
C THR A 182 -9.74 18.93 -28.17
N GLU A 183 -8.79 19.87 -28.15
CA GLU A 183 -8.74 20.97 -29.13
C GLU A 183 -8.55 20.49 -30.57
N LEU A 184 -7.69 19.49 -30.77
CA LEU A 184 -7.43 18.93 -32.09
C LEU A 184 -8.65 18.18 -32.63
N GLU A 185 -9.35 17.44 -31.76
CA GLU A 185 -10.60 16.77 -32.11
C GLU A 185 -11.68 17.79 -32.51
N GLN A 186 -11.84 18.87 -31.72
CA GLN A 186 -12.74 19.96 -32.04
C GLN A 186 -12.39 20.64 -33.39
N LYS A 187 -11.11 20.95 -33.61
CA LYS A 187 -10.63 21.53 -34.89
C LYS A 187 -10.87 20.57 -36.06
N ALA A 188 -10.69 19.27 -35.85
CA ALA A 188 -10.94 18.26 -36.88
C ALA A 188 -12.43 18.15 -37.22
N GLU A 189 -13.31 18.19 -36.21
CA GLU A 189 -14.75 18.26 -36.42
C GLU A 189 -15.16 19.52 -37.20
N ASP A 190 -14.63 20.68 -36.81
CA ASP A 190 -14.96 21.95 -37.44
C ASP A 190 -14.47 22.01 -38.89
N LEU A 191 -13.27 21.48 -39.15
CA LEU A 191 -12.75 21.28 -40.51
C LEU A 191 -13.65 20.34 -41.31
N LYS A 192 -14.06 19.21 -40.74
CA LYS A 192 -14.97 18.25 -41.39
C LYS A 192 -16.30 18.91 -41.74
N LYS A 193 -16.89 19.67 -40.81
CA LYS A 193 -18.12 20.45 -41.03
C LYS A 193 -17.94 21.50 -42.12
N ALA A 194 -16.81 22.20 -42.14
CA ALA A 194 -16.50 23.20 -43.17
C ALA A 194 -16.32 22.55 -44.56
N MET A 195 -15.63 21.41 -44.64
CA MET A 195 -15.43 20.68 -45.89
C MET A 195 -16.74 20.08 -46.43
N LEU A 196 -17.63 19.61 -45.55
CA LEU A 196 -19.00 19.21 -45.92
C LEU A 196 -19.78 20.39 -46.50
N ARG A 197 -19.75 21.57 -45.85
CA ARG A 197 -20.40 22.79 -46.36
C ARG A 197 -19.82 23.26 -47.69
N ALA A 198 -18.53 23.10 -47.90
CA ALA A 198 -17.85 23.44 -49.15
C ALA A 198 -18.06 22.38 -50.25
N GLY A 199 -18.78 21.28 -49.98
CA GLY A 199 -19.03 20.21 -50.93
C GLY A 199 -17.79 19.37 -51.30
N MET A 200 -16.71 19.49 -50.52
CA MET A 200 -15.44 18.78 -50.76
C MET A 200 -15.44 17.36 -50.19
N ILE A 201 -16.38 17.04 -49.30
CA ILE A 201 -16.59 15.71 -48.73
C ILE A 201 -18.11 15.43 -48.80
N LYS A 202 -18.52 14.20 -49.16
CA LYS A 202 -19.93 13.77 -49.11
C LYS A 202 -20.26 13.27 -47.71
N GLU A 203 -21.44 13.59 -47.18
CA GLU A 203 -21.92 12.95 -45.94
C GLU A 203 -21.91 11.44 -46.13
N GLU A 204 -21.20 10.73 -45.24
CA GLU A 204 -21.37 9.28 -45.15
C GLU A 204 -22.82 9.00 -44.75
N PRO A 205 -23.52 8.10 -45.45
CA PRO A 205 -24.88 7.76 -45.07
C PRO A 205 -24.84 7.20 -43.65
N LYS A 206 -25.55 7.85 -42.72
CA LYS A 206 -25.87 7.25 -41.42
C LYS A 206 -26.59 5.94 -41.70
N GLY A 207 -25.86 4.83 -41.55
CA GLY A 207 -26.45 3.49 -41.49
C GLY A 207 -27.57 3.49 -40.46
N PRO A 208 -28.62 2.67 -40.66
CA PRO A 208 -29.79 2.70 -39.80
C PRO A 208 -29.37 2.57 -38.35
N MET A 209 -29.78 3.53 -37.51
CA MET A 209 -29.66 3.39 -36.07
C MET A 209 -30.48 2.17 -35.67
N GLU A 210 -29.81 1.04 -35.42
CA GLU A 210 -30.41 -0.10 -34.77
C GLU A 210 -30.86 0.36 -33.38
N LYS A 211 -32.17 0.52 -33.24
CA LYS A 211 -32.81 0.50 -31.93
C LYS A 211 -32.77 -0.95 -31.45
N ALA A 212 -31.93 -1.23 -30.48
CA ALA A 212 -32.09 -2.34 -29.54
C ALA A 212 -31.55 -1.87 -28.18
#